data_AF-A0A3C0FS16-F1
#
_entry.id   AF-A0A3C0FS16-F1
#
_cell.length_a   1.000
_cell.length_b   1.000
_cell.length_c   1.000
_cell.angle_alpha   90.00
_cell.angle_beta   90.00
_cell.angle_gamma   90.00
#
_symmetry.space_group_name_H-M   'P 1'
#
loop_
_entity.id
_entity.type
_entity.pdbx_description
1 polymer ?
#
loop_
_entity_poly.entity_id
_entity_poly.type
_entity_poly.pdbx_seq_one_letter_code
_entity_poly.pdbx_strand_id
1 'polypeptide(L)' 'MQPNLTHLRQLEAESIHIIREVAASFERPVMLYSIGKDSSVLLHLARKAFYP' A
#
# COMPACT_ATOMS: atom_id res chain seq x y z
N MET A 1 15.17 -18.97 -9.33
CA MET A 1 13.69 -19.08 -9.40
C MET A 1 13.10 -17.93 -8.60
N GLN A 2 12.25 -17.09 -9.19
CA GLN A 2 11.48 -16.14 -8.40
C GLN A 2 10.55 -16.95 -7.50
N PRO A 3 10.48 -16.67 -6.18
CA PRO A 3 9.53 -17.36 -5.31
C PRO A 3 8.12 -17.13 -5.85
N ASN A 4 7.33 -18.21 -5.96
CA ASN A 4 5.90 -18.07 -6.28
C ASN A 4 5.27 -17.21 -5.17
N LEU A 5 4.90 -15.98 -5.52
CA LEU A 5 4.24 -15.09 -4.59
C LEU A 5 2.88 -15.68 -4.26
N THR A 6 2.54 -15.71 -2.97
CA THR A 6 1.16 -16.03 -2.59
C THR A 6 0.25 -14.91 -3.09
N HIS A 7 -1.04 -15.22 -3.29
CA HIS A 7 -2.03 -14.24 -3.73
C HIS A 7 -2.00 -12.94 -2.89
N LEU A 8 -1.90 -13.05 -1.57
CA LEU A 8 -1.81 -11.88 -0.68
C LEU A 8 -0.51 -11.10 -0.86
N ARG A 9 0.62 -11.76 -1.14
CA ARG A 9 1.90 -11.08 -1.41
C ARG A 9 1.87 -10.31 -2.72
N GLN A 10 1.18 -10.84 -3.72
CA GLN A 10 0.96 -10.14 -4.98
C GLN A 10 0.10 -8.88 -4.77
N LEU A 11 -1.05 -9.01 -4.10
CA LEU A 11 -1.92 -7.87 -3.78
C LEU A 11 -1.22 -6.80 -2.94
N GLU A 12 -0.41 -7.23 -1.96
CA GLU A 12 0.38 -6.34 -1.13
C GLU A 12 1.40 -5.55 -1.95
N ALA A 13 2.13 -6.20 -2.85
CA ALA A 13 3.11 -5.57 -3.72
C ALA A 13 2.45 -4.57 -4.68
N GLU A 14 1.33 -4.94 -5.30
CA GLU A 14 0.56 -4.07 -6.20
C GLU A 14 0.00 -2.85 -5.47
N SER A 15 -0.55 -3.05 -4.27
CA SER A 15 -1.08 -1.94 -3.46
C SER A 15 0.01 -0.97 -3.04
N ILE A 16 1.17 -1.48 -2.61
CA ILE A 16 2.34 -0.66 -2.27
C ILE A 16 2.82 0.14 -3.49
N HIS A 17 2.86 -0.49 -4.67
CA HIS A 17 3.22 0.19 -5.90
C HIS A 17 2.29 1.37 -6.19
N ILE A 18 0.98 1.17 -6.13
CA ILE A 18 -0.02 2.24 -6.33
C ILE A 18 0.16 3.37 -5.32
N ILE A 19 0.35 3.04 -4.03
CA ILE A 19 0.57 4.05 -2.99
C ILE A 19 1.80 4.91 -3.27
N ARG A 20 2.91 4.30 -3.74
CA ARG A 20 4.14 5.00 -4.10
C ARG A 20 3.97 5.88 -5.34
N GLU A 21 3.27 5.38 -6.37
CA GLU A 21 2.97 6.17 -7.56
C GLU A 21 2.15 7.42 -7.23
N VAL A 22 1.15 7.30 -6.37
CA VAL A 22 0.37 8.45 -5.89
C VAL A 22 1.25 9.43 -5.11
N ALA A 23 2.12 8.94 -4.23
CA ALA A 23 3.04 9.81 -3.50
C ALA A 23 4.08 10.50 -4.40
N ALA A 24 4.48 9.86 -5.51
CA ALA A 24 5.38 10.44 -6.49
C ALA A 24 4.69 11.44 -7.44
N SER A 25 3.41 11.22 -7.74
CA SER A 25 2.67 11.98 -8.76
C SER A 25 1.93 13.21 -8.23
N PHE A 26 1.66 13.28 -6.92
CA PHE A 26 0.86 14.34 -6.31
C PHE A 26 1.63 15.05 -5.19
N GLU A 27 1.51 16.38 -5.11
CA GLU A 27 2.21 17.19 -4.10
C GLU A 27 1.63 17.04 -2.68
N ARG A 28 0.31 16.80 -2.56
CA ARG A 28 -0.40 16.78 -1.26
C ARG A 28 -1.41 15.62 -1.17
N PRO A 29 -0.96 14.36 -1.31
CA PRO A 29 -1.85 13.21 -1.20
C PRO A 29 -2.36 13.04 0.23
N VAL A 30 -3.59 12.58 0.38
CA VAL A 30 -4.20 12.25 1.67
C VAL A 30 -4.78 10.85 1.63
N MET A 31 -4.79 10.17 2.77
CA MET A 31 -5.52 8.91 2.95
C MET A 31 -6.75 9.18 3.81
N LEU A 32 -7.93 8.81 3.30
CA LEU A 32 -9.16 8.85 4.08
C LEU A 32 -9.19 7.66 5.04
N TYR A 33 -9.16 7.95 6.35
CA TYR A 33 -9.16 6.94 7.40
C TYR A 33 -10.49 6.92 8.14
N SER A 34 -11.19 5.78 8.06
CA SER A 34 -12.56 5.61 8.59
C SER A 34 -12.62 4.81 9.89
N ILE A 35 -11.48 4.40 10.45
CA ILE A 35 -11.40 3.46 11.59
C ILE A 35 -11.97 2.05 11.25
N GLY A 36 -12.41 1.81 10.01
CA GLY A 36 -12.84 0.51 9.53
C GLY A 36 -11.68 -0.45 9.21
N LYS A 37 -12.02 -1.73 8.99
CA LYS A 37 -11.06 -2.79 8.64
C LYS A 37 -10.27 -2.45 7.36
N ASP A 38 -10.94 -1.94 6.33
CA ASP A 38 -10.33 -1.71 5.02
C ASP A 38 -9.36 -0.53 5.09
N SER A 39 -9.76 0.58 5.71
CA SER A 39 -8.86 1.71 5.94
C SER A 39 -7.69 1.38 6.88
N SER A 40 -7.85 0.39 7.76
CA SER A 40 -6.74 -0.11 8.60
C SER A 40 -5.73 -0.93 7.79
N VAL A 41 -6.20 -1.75 6.84
CA VAL A 41 -5.32 -2.46 5.89
C VAL A 41 -4.59 -1.45 5.00
N LEU A 42 -5.27 -0.43 4.47
CA LEU A 42 -4.63 0.63 3.71
C LEU A 42 -3.56 1.38 4.52
N LEU A 43 -3.85 1.73 5.78
CA LEU A 43 -2.86 2.34 6.67
C LEU A 43 -1.63 1.44 6.87
N HIS A 44 -1.84 0.13 7.04
CA HIS A 44 -0.74 -0.83 7.16
C HIS A 44 0.09 -0.91 5.88
N LEU A 45 -0.55 -0.95 4.71
CA LEU A 45 0.13 -0.94 3.40
C LEU A 45 0.91 0.36 3.17
N ALA A 46 0.35 1.52 3.53
CA ALA A 46 1.05 2.79 3.45
C ALA A 46 2.28 2.82 4.36
N ARG A 47 2.18 2.27 5.58
CA ARG A 47 3.37 2.10 6.44
C ARG A 47 4.42 1.24 5.75
N LYS A 48 4.05 0.11 5.16
CA LYS A 48 4.99 -0.76 4.43
C LYS A 48 5.57 -0.12 3.17
N ALA A 49 4.84 0.80 2.53
CA ALA A 49 5.33 1.51 1.37
C ALA A 49 6.49 2.47 1.69
N PHE A 50 6.54 3.03 2.90
CA PHE A 50 7.50 4.12 3.23
C PHE A 50 8.37 3.89 4.45
N TYR A 51 8.10 2.88 5.28
CA TYR A 51 8.94 2.54 6.42
C TYR A 51 10.11 1.63 5.98
N PRO A 52 11.34 1.83 6.51
CA PRO A 52 12.51 1.02 6.19
C PRO A 52 12.39 -0.46 6.58
#